data_AF-A0A0F8WH85-F1
#
_entry.id   AF-A0A0F8WH85-F1
#
_cell.length_a   1.000
_cell.length_b   1.000
_cell.length_c   1.000
_cell.angle_alpha   90.00
_cell.angle_beta   90.00
_cell.angle_gamma   90.00
#
_symmetry.space_group_name_H-M   'P 1'
#
loop_
_entity.id
_entity.type
_entity.pdbx_description
1 polymer ?
#
loop_
_entity_poly.entity_id
_entity_poly.type
_entity_poly.pdbx_seq_one_letter_code
_entity_poly.pdbx_strand_id
1 'polypeptide(L)' 'MSSIRIMKKSDLNAIDEIFNQAIEAKFSTAFTSPLSGEERLSWFHDHDPADFPVFVLEEKGVV' A
#
# COMPACT_ATOMS: atom_id res chain seq x y z
N MET A 1 -4.60 -5.34 -19.42
CA MET A 1 -3.60 -6.39 -19.15
C MET A 1 -3.08 -6.13 -17.76
N SER A 2 -3.02 -7.16 -16.91
CA SER A 2 -2.60 -7.02 -15.51
C SER A 2 -1.09 -7.17 -15.43
N SER A 3 -0.42 -6.37 -14.60
CA SER A 3 1.04 -6.32 -14.49
C SER A 3 1.48 -6.21 -13.05
N ILE A 4 2.48 -6.99 -12.65
CA ILE A 4 3.15 -6.83 -11.37
C ILE A 4 4.35 -5.89 -11.57
N ARG A 5 4.47 -4.87 -10.72
CA ARG A 5 5.59 -3.91 -10.77
C ARG A 5 5.94 -3.37 -9.38
N ILE A 6 7.09 -2.71 -9.29
CA ILE A 6 7.46 -1.96 -8.08
C ILE A 6 6.45 -0.82 -7.87
N MET A 7 6.06 -0.64 -6.60
CA MET A 7 5.22 0.46 -6.14
C MET A 7 5.84 1.81 -6.50
N LYS A 8 4.98 2.76 -6.86
CA LYS A 8 5.33 4.17 -7.03
C LYS A 8 4.53 5.00 -6.03
N LYS A 9 5.00 6.22 -5.76
CA LYS A 9 4.30 7.16 -4.85
C LYS A 9 2.84 7.43 -5.26
N SER A 10 2.51 7.32 -6.54
CA SER A 10 1.12 7.46 -7.03
C SER A 10 0.18 6.34 -6.57
N ASP A 11 0.70 5.20 -6.15
CA ASP A 11 -0.11 4.04 -5.75
C ASP A 11 -0.53 4.11 -4.27
N LEU A 12 0.03 5.05 -3.49
CA LEU A 12 -0.16 5.09 -2.03
C LEU A 12 -1.62 5.20 -1.62
N ASN A 13 -2.43 5.97 -2.35
CA ASN A 13 -3.86 6.10 -2.06
C ASN A 13 -4.58 4.75 -2.21
N ALA A 14 -4.35 4.02 -3.31
CA ALA A 14 -4.98 2.72 -3.52
C ALA A 14 -4.52 1.68 -2.48
N ILE A 15 -3.23 1.72 -2.12
CA ILE A 15 -2.67 0.86 -1.07
C ILE A 15 -3.31 1.15 0.28
N ASP A 16 -3.52 2.42 0.63
CA ASP A 16 -4.20 2.82 1.86
C ASP A 16 -5.65 2.40 1.87
N GLU A 17 -6.38 2.55 0.76
CA GLU A 17 -7.76 2.07 0.64
C GLU A 17 -7.86 0.57 0.92
N ILE A 18 -7.01 -0.24 0.29
CA ILE A 18 -6.97 -1.70 0.49
C ILE A 18 -6.58 -2.06 1.92
N PHE A 19 -5.51 -1.46 2.44
CA PHE A 19 -4.96 -1.82 3.75
C PHE A 19 -5.88 -1.36 4.89
N ASN A 20 -6.43 -0.15 4.80
CA ASN A 20 -7.36 0.37 5.81
C ASN A 20 -8.67 -0.43 5.84
N GLN A 21 -9.15 -0.93 4.69
CA GLN A 21 -10.26 -1.89 4.68
C GLN A 21 -9.93 -3.15 5.49
N ALA A 22 -8.70 -3.67 5.40
CA ALA A 22 -8.27 -4.82 6.18
C ALA A 22 -8.13 -4.51 7.69
N ILE A 23 -7.73 -3.28 8.04
CA ILE A 23 -7.72 -2.80 9.44
C ILE A 23 -9.15 -2.76 9.99
N GLU A 24 -10.09 -2.17 9.25
CA GLU A 24 -11.50 -2.06 9.65
C GLU A 24 -12.17 -3.42 9.83
N ALA A 25 -11.76 -4.42 9.05
CA ALA A 25 -12.25 -5.79 9.17
C ALA A 25 -11.75 -6.53 10.43
N LYS A 26 -10.66 -6.07 11.06
CA LYS A 26 -10.19 -6.50 12.39
C LYS A 26 -9.87 -7.99 12.57
N PHE A 27 -9.55 -8.71 11.49
CA PHE A 27 -9.25 -10.14 11.56
C PHE A 27 -7.86 -10.53 11.02
N SER A 28 -7.20 -9.62 10.29
CA SER A 28 -5.94 -9.92 9.57
C SER A 28 -4.78 -8.97 9.89
N THR A 29 -5.03 -7.90 10.64
CA THR A 29 -3.99 -6.93 11.02
C THR A 29 -4.04 -6.69 12.53
N ALA A 30 -2.91 -6.31 13.11
CA ALA A 30 -2.83 -5.93 14.53
C ALA A 30 -3.20 -4.46 14.78
N PHE A 31 -3.49 -3.69 13.72
CA PHE A 31 -3.87 -2.28 13.83
C PHE A 31 -5.31 -2.15 14.34
N THR A 32 -5.56 -1.11 15.15
CA THR A 32 -6.88 -0.83 15.72
C THR A 32 -7.58 0.37 15.08
N SER A 33 -6.88 1.14 14.25
CA SER A 33 -7.39 2.34 13.59
C SER A 33 -6.75 2.52 12.21
N PRO A 34 -7.49 3.06 11.22
CA PRO A 34 -6.95 3.30 9.88
C PRO A 34 -5.69 4.17 9.90
N LEU A 35 -4.75 3.88 9.01
CA LEU A 35 -3.56 4.69 8.81
C LEU A 35 -3.90 5.95 8.03
N SER A 36 -3.23 7.04 8.38
CA SER A 36 -3.25 8.29 7.62
C SER A 36 -2.31 8.24 6.42
N GLY A 37 -2.56 9.10 5.42
CA GLY A 37 -1.68 9.23 4.26
C GLY A 37 -0.28 9.73 4.62
N GLU A 38 -0.12 10.44 5.75
CA GLU A 38 1.20 10.87 6.26
C GLU A 38 2.01 9.67 6.78
N GLU A 39 1.38 8.78 7.56
CA GLU A 39 2.01 7.54 8.03
C GLU A 39 2.40 6.64 6.85
N ARG A 40 1.53 6.52 5.83
CA ARG A 40 1.83 5.76 4.62
C ARG A 40 2.98 6.37 3.82
N LEU A 41 3.04 7.70 3.75
CA LEU A 41 4.14 8.39 3.07
C LEU A 41 5.47 8.16 3.79
N SER A 42 5.49 8.20 5.12
CA SER A 42 6.68 7.83 5.90
C SER A 42 7.10 6.38 5.61
N TRP A 43 6.15 5.44 5.65
CA TRP A 43 6.41 4.04 5.33
C TRP A 43 6.97 3.85 3.91
N PHE A 44 6.47 4.60 2.91
CA PHE A 44 7.01 4.57 1.55
C PHE A 44 8.48 4.99 1.49
N HIS A 45 8.87 6.00 2.26
CA HIS A 45 10.26 6.48 2.32
C HIS A 45 11.19 5.49 3.02
N ASP A 46 10.68 4.71 3.98
CA ASP A 46 11.44 3.66 4.66
C ASP A 46 11.60 2.39 3.81
N HIS A 47 10.79 2.22 2.75
CA HIS A 47 10.82 1.06 1.84
C HIS A 47 11.50 1.42 0.53
N ASP A 48 12.82 1.64 0.59
CA ASP A 48 13.63 1.87 -0.61
C ASP A 48 13.56 0.65 -1.56
N PRO A 49 13.26 0.82 -2.87
CA PRO A 49 13.12 -0.31 -3.79
C PRO A 49 14.37 -1.18 -3.98
N ALA A 50 15.57 -0.69 -3.66
CA ALA A 50 16.81 -1.47 -3.77
C ALA A 50 16.94 -2.47 -2.62
N ASP A 51 16.51 -2.08 -1.41
CA ASP A 51 16.67 -2.89 -0.19
C ASP A 51 15.37 -3.58 0.25
N PHE A 52 14.23 -2.91 0.08
CA PHE A 52 12.89 -3.33 0.54
C PHE A 52 11.82 -3.12 -0.55
N PRO A 53 11.88 -3.86 -1.67
CA PRO A 53 10.95 -3.68 -2.77
C PRO A 53 9.52 -4.07 -2.37
N VAL A 54 8.59 -3.15 -2.60
CA VAL A 54 7.15 -3.41 -2.51
C VAL A 54 6.61 -3.57 -3.93
N PHE A 55 5.84 -4.64 -4.15
CA PHE A 55 5.20 -4.91 -5.43
C PHE A 55 3.70 -4.62 -5.36
N VAL A 56 3.18 -4.09 -6.46
CA VAL A 56 1.74 -3.91 -6.71
C VAL A 56 1.33 -4.72 -7.93
N LEU A 57 0.10 -5.23 -7.92
CA LEU A 57 -0.57 -5.71 -9.12
C LEU A 57 -1.39 -4.54 -9.68
N GLU A 58 -1.09 -4.12 -10.90
CA GLU A 58 -1.89 -3.12 -11.60
C GLU A 58 -2.79 -3.83 -12.63
N GLU A 59 -4.09 -3.60 -12.55
CA GLU A 59 -5.06 -4.03 -13.54
C GLU A 59 -5.87 -2.84 -14.07
N LYS A 60 -5.83 -2.64 -15.39
CA LYS A 60 -6.57 -1.55 -16.08
C LYS A 60 -6.24 -0.14 -15.53
N GLY A 61 -4.99 0.08 -15.11
CA GLY A 61 -4.55 1.37 -14.56
C GLY A 61 -4.86 1.57 -13.08
N VAL A 62 -5.37 0.54 -12.40
CA VAL A 62 -5.73 0.58 -10.98
C VAL A 62 -4.92 -0.48 -10.24
N VAL A 63 -4.40 -0.11 -9.07
CA VAL A 63 -3.81 -1.04 -8.09
C VAL A 63 -4.91 -1.60 -7.19
#